data_AF-A0A3D2WAQ8-F1
#
_entry.id   AF-A0A3D2WAQ8-F1
#
_cell.length_a   1.000
_cell.length_b   1.000
_cell.length_c   1.000
_cell.angle_alpha   90.00
_cell.angle_beta   90.00
_cell.angle_gamma   90.00
#
_symmetry.space_group_name_H-M   'P 1'
#
loop_
_entity.id
_entity.type
_entity.pdbx_description
1 polymer ?
#
loop_
_entity_poly.entity_id
_entity_poly.type
_entity_poly.pdbx_seq_one_letter_code
_entity_poly.pdbx_strand_id
1 'polypeptide(L)'
;IYFAKHGKDYDIDVAFGSFGLNPVGIQDKMEATDILRMAEALQCEVVIPIHYDVWTNFMADVNEIKVLYEMRKDRLDYIFHPFFWEVGGRYMYPADKDRRAYHHDRGFDDCFDYEPNVPFRSVL
;
A
#
# COMPACT_ATOMS: atom_id res chain seq x y z
N ILE A 1 20.59 5.24 -7.53
CA ILE A 1 21.28 5.04 -8.84
C ILE A 1 20.77 3.78 -9.53
N TYR A 2 20.82 2.61 -8.88
CA TYR A 2 20.43 1.37 -9.56
C TYR A 2 18.93 1.24 -9.87
N PHE A 3 18.02 1.70 -9.00
CA PHE A 3 16.58 1.74 -9.31
C PHE A 3 16.28 2.53 -10.59
N ALA A 4 16.88 3.71 -10.75
CA ALA A 4 16.70 4.54 -11.94
C ALA A 4 17.24 3.92 -13.23
N LYS A 5 18.28 3.08 -13.13
CA LYS A 5 18.73 2.27 -14.26
C LYS A 5 17.73 1.15 -14.55
N HIS A 6 17.26 0.46 -13.51
CA HIS A 6 16.32 -0.65 -13.65
C HIS A 6 14.99 -0.20 -14.30
N GLY A 7 14.40 0.92 -13.86
CA GLY A 7 13.19 1.47 -14.47
C GLY A 7 13.36 1.98 -15.91
N LYS A 8 14.60 2.22 -16.36
CA LYS A 8 14.90 2.52 -17.77
C LYS A 8 15.12 1.28 -18.62
N ASP A 9 15.59 0.20 -18.01
CA ASP A 9 15.93 -1.03 -18.71
C ASP A 9 14.70 -1.96 -18.86
N TYR A 10 13.66 -1.78 -18.04
CA TYR A 10 12.50 -2.67 -17.96
C TYR A 10 11.20 -1.91 -17.68
N ASP A 11 10.09 -2.45 -18.19
CA ASP A 11 8.74 -2.03 -17.81
C ASP A 11 8.36 -2.72 -16.49
N ILE A 12 7.94 -1.93 -15.50
CA ILE A 12 7.70 -2.42 -14.13
C ILE A 12 6.27 -2.06 -13.74
N ASP A 13 5.38 -3.03 -13.67
CA ASP A 13 3.99 -2.75 -13.28
C ASP A 13 3.88 -2.45 -11.78
N VAL A 14 4.44 -3.35 -10.95
CA VAL A 14 4.29 -3.32 -9.49
C VAL A 14 5.67 -3.40 -8.83
N ALA A 15 5.95 -2.49 -7.89
CA ALA A 15 7.17 -2.46 -7.11
C ALA A 15 6.89 -2.66 -5.61
N PHE A 16 7.57 -3.63 -4.98
CA PHE A 16 7.55 -3.83 -3.54
C PHE A 16 8.72 -3.11 -2.86
N GLY A 17 8.44 -2.31 -1.83
CA GLY A 17 9.45 -1.59 -1.07
C GLY A 17 9.43 -1.94 0.41
N SER A 18 10.55 -2.44 0.94
CA SER A 18 10.68 -2.71 2.37
C SER A 18 10.72 -1.40 3.17
N PHE A 19 9.66 -1.15 3.93
CA PHE A 19 9.43 0.05 4.73
C PHE A 19 9.46 -0.28 6.23
N GLY A 20 9.87 0.68 7.06
CA GLY A 20 9.90 0.53 8.52
C GLY A 20 10.52 1.75 9.18
N LEU A 21 10.22 1.96 10.46
CA LEU A 21 10.76 3.09 11.21
C LEU A 21 12.09 2.68 11.85
N ASN A 22 13.19 3.20 11.31
CA ASN A 22 14.52 2.83 11.78
C ASN A 22 14.77 3.33 13.22
N PRO A 23 15.26 2.48 14.15
CA PRO A 23 15.72 2.92 15.46
C PRO A 23 16.89 3.90 15.37
N VAL A 24 17.07 4.72 16.41
CA VAL A 24 18.18 5.68 16.48
C VAL A 24 19.54 4.97 16.30
N GLY A 25 20.28 5.36 15.27
CA GLY A 25 21.59 4.78 14.94
C GLY A 25 21.56 3.55 14.03
N ILE A 26 20.38 3.14 13.55
CA ILE A 26 20.18 2.04 12.61
C ILE A 26 19.67 2.58 11.27
N GLN A 27 20.04 1.93 10.17
CA GLN A 27 19.45 2.16 8.84
C GLN A 27 19.33 0.81 8.12
N ASP A 28 18.16 0.18 8.22
CA ASP A 28 17.89 -1.17 7.70
C ASP A 28 16.68 -1.21 6.75
N LYS A 29 15.77 -0.23 6.84
CA LYS A 29 14.59 -0.09 5.97
C LYS A 29 14.59 1.25 5.26
N MET A 30 13.88 1.32 4.12
CA MET A 30 13.64 2.60 3.46
C MET A 30 12.67 3.44 4.27
N GLU A 31 12.88 4.76 4.25
CA GLU A 31 11.95 5.74 4.83
C GLU A 31 10.80 6.05 3.85
N ALA A 32 9.74 6.72 4.31
CA ALA A 32 8.57 7.03 3.48
C ALA A 32 8.93 7.85 2.22
N THR A 33 9.91 8.75 2.33
CA THR A 33 10.39 9.53 1.19
C THR A 33 11.14 8.67 0.16
N ASP A 34 11.87 7.64 0.62
CA ASP A 34 12.63 6.75 -0.25
C ASP A 34 11.73 5.75 -0.97
N ILE A 35 10.61 5.33 -0.38
CA ILE A 35 9.59 4.52 -1.08
C ILE A 35 9.05 5.26 -2.31
N LEU A 36 8.72 6.55 -2.17
CA LEU A 36 8.24 7.37 -3.29
C LEU A 36 9.33 7.59 -4.34
N ARG A 37 10.58 7.85 -3.92
CA ARG A 37 11.71 8.00 -4.84
C ARG A 37 12.07 6.70 -5.55
N MET A 38 11.90 5.56 -4.88
CA MET A 38 12.10 4.25 -5.49
C MET A 38 11.04 4.04 -6.58
N ALA A 39 9.76 4.29 -6.29
CA ALA A 39 8.68 4.17 -7.27
C ALA A 39 8.90 5.09 -8.50
N GLU A 40 9.24 6.35 -8.25
CA GLU A 40 9.60 7.32 -9.30
C GLU A 40 10.77 6.83 -10.15
N ALA A 41 11.84 6.34 -9.49
CA ALA A 41 13.03 5.86 -10.18
C ALA A 41 12.77 4.57 -10.98
N LEU A 42 11.93 3.67 -10.46
CA LEU A 42 11.52 2.45 -11.14
C LEU A 42 10.53 2.70 -12.27
N GLN A 43 9.94 3.90 -12.36
CA GLN A 43 8.89 4.23 -13.32
C GLN A 43 7.71 3.25 -13.25
N CYS A 44 7.41 2.73 -12.05
CA CYS A 44 6.38 1.72 -11.89
C CYS A 44 4.97 2.31 -11.96
N GLU A 45 3.93 1.47 -12.12
CA GLU A 45 2.54 1.94 -12.02
C GLU A 45 2.05 1.94 -10.56
N VAL A 46 2.39 0.91 -9.78
CA VAL A 46 1.95 0.76 -8.38
C VAL A 46 3.14 0.45 -7.47
N VAL A 47 3.24 1.16 -6.36
CA VAL A 47 4.20 0.85 -5.29
C VAL A 47 3.49 0.33 -4.04
N ILE A 48 4.00 -0.75 -3.45
CA ILE A 48 3.41 -1.39 -2.29
C ILE A 48 4.46 -1.46 -1.18
N PRO A 49 4.32 -0.69 -0.07
CA PRO A 49 5.19 -0.85 1.07
C PRO A 49 4.92 -2.20 1.76
N ILE A 50 5.98 -2.92 2.10
CA ILE A 50 5.92 -4.21 2.81
C ILE A 50 6.94 -4.20 3.96
N HIS A 51 6.97 -5.26 4.77
CA HIS A 51 7.97 -5.49 5.82
C HIS A 51 7.85 -4.54 7.04
N TYR A 52 6.90 -3.60 7.04
CA TYR A 52 6.59 -2.74 8.18
C TYR A 52 5.81 -3.47 9.28
N ASP A 53 5.35 -4.69 9.02
CA ASP A 53 4.39 -5.48 9.79
C ASP A 53 5.05 -6.46 10.78
N VAL A 54 6.29 -6.88 10.53
CA VAL A 54 6.89 -8.05 11.19
C VAL A 54 7.52 -7.74 12.55
N TRP A 55 8.05 -6.53 12.73
CA TRP A 55 8.96 -6.20 13.84
C TRP A 55 8.43 -5.06 14.71
N THR A 56 8.20 -5.36 15.98
CA THR A 56 7.68 -4.38 16.95
C THR A 56 8.63 -3.19 17.16
N ASN A 57 9.94 -3.42 17.10
CA ASN A 57 10.97 -2.38 17.22
C ASN A 57 11.18 -1.55 15.93
N PHE A 58 10.44 -1.84 14.86
CA PHE A 58 10.40 -1.07 13.61
C PHE A 58 8.98 -0.59 13.26
N MET A 59 8.06 -0.59 14.22
CA MET A 59 6.67 -0.19 14.02
C MET A 59 6.59 1.18 13.34
N ALA A 60 5.99 1.21 12.14
CA ALA A 60 5.91 2.39 11.29
C ALA A 60 4.46 2.72 10.95
N ASP A 61 4.19 4.00 10.61
CA ASP A 61 2.90 4.43 10.09
C ASP A 61 2.97 4.61 8.57
N VAL A 62 2.29 3.74 7.82
CA VAL A 62 2.22 3.83 6.35
C VAL A 62 1.51 5.10 5.86
N ASN A 63 0.76 5.80 6.72
CA ASN A 63 0.17 7.10 6.37
C ASN A 63 1.21 8.17 6.04
N GLU A 64 2.45 8.04 6.50
CA GLU A 64 3.53 8.95 6.09
C GLU A 64 3.71 8.95 4.57
N ILE A 65 3.70 7.76 3.96
CA ILE A 65 3.79 7.59 2.49
C ILE A 65 2.59 8.24 1.82
N LYS A 66 1.37 8.03 2.37
CA LYS A 66 0.13 8.61 1.84
C LYS A 66 0.18 10.13 1.82
N VAL A 67 0.52 10.74 2.96
CA VAL A 67 0.57 12.20 3.10
C VAL A 67 1.62 12.78 2.17
N LEU A 68 2.83 12.21 2.16
CA LEU A 68 3.91 12.69 1.29
C LEU A 68 3.60 12.53 -0.20
N TYR A 69 2.92 11.44 -0.57
CA TYR A 69 2.46 11.23 -1.94
C TYR A 69 1.48 12.32 -2.36
N GLU A 70 0.44 12.58 -1.57
CA GLU A 70 -0.55 13.62 -1.84
C GLU A 70 0.08 15.02 -1.92
N MET A 71 1.09 15.30 -1.09
CA MET A 71 1.82 16.58 -1.14
C MET A 71 2.67 16.77 -2.41
N ARG A 72 3.07 15.69 -3.08
CA ARG A 72 4.11 15.72 -4.13
C ARG A 72 3.62 15.34 -5.53
N LYS A 73 2.61 14.46 -5.62
CA LYS A 73 2.22 13.81 -6.88
C LYS A 73 1.91 14.79 -8.01
N ASP A 74 1.21 15.89 -7.72
CA ASP A 74 0.82 16.87 -8.74
C ASP A 74 1.97 17.81 -9.11
N ARG A 75 2.92 18.03 -8.19
CA ARG A 75 4.08 18.90 -8.45
C ARG A 75 5.19 18.19 -9.23
N LEU A 76 5.32 16.88 -9.01
CA LEU A 76 6.34 16.03 -9.61
C LEU A 76 5.79 15.14 -10.73
N ASP A 77 4.52 15.31 -11.09
CA ASP A 77 3.83 14.52 -12.12
C ASP A 77 4.02 13.01 -11.92
N TYR A 78 3.82 12.52 -10.69
CA TYR A 78 3.98 11.10 -10.38
C TYR A 78 3.02 10.26 -11.23
N ILE A 79 3.59 9.33 -12.00
CA ILE A 79 2.86 8.38 -12.86
C ILE A 79 2.41 7.11 -12.12
N PHE A 80 2.71 7.02 -10.83
CA PHE A 80 2.46 5.86 -9.99
C PHE A 80 1.50 6.19 -8.84
N HIS A 81 1.07 5.16 -8.12
CA HIS A 81 0.48 5.37 -6.81
C HIS A 81 0.84 4.31 -5.76
N PRO A 82 0.79 4.68 -4.47
CA PRO A 82 0.86 3.69 -3.40
C PRO A 82 -0.43 2.86 -3.34
N PHE A 83 -0.28 1.58 -3.01
CA PHE A 83 -1.36 0.70 -2.54
C PHE A 83 -1.00 0.19 -1.15
N PHE A 84 -1.87 0.48 -0.17
CA PHE A 84 -1.68 0.07 1.23
C PHE A 84 -2.32 -1.30 1.45
N TRP A 85 -1.51 -2.28 1.82
CA TRP A 85 -1.93 -3.67 1.95
C TRP A 85 -2.08 -4.10 3.41
N GLU A 86 -2.52 -5.34 3.62
CA GLU A 86 -2.56 -6.00 4.93
C GLU A 86 -2.08 -7.44 4.78
N VAL A 87 -1.49 -7.97 5.85
CA VAL A 87 -0.89 -9.32 5.87
C VAL A 87 -1.95 -10.37 5.57
N GLY A 88 -1.65 -11.27 4.62
CA GLY A 88 -2.57 -12.31 4.17
C GLY A 88 -3.64 -11.83 3.18
N GLY A 89 -3.63 -10.54 2.81
CA GLY A 89 -4.50 -10.02 1.77
C GLY A 89 -4.11 -10.47 0.36
N ARG A 90 -5.04 -10.31 -0.60
CA ARG A 90 -4.82 -10.57 -2.03
C ARG A 90 -4.73 -9.27 -2.81
N TYR A 91 -3.83 -9.23 -3.80
CA TYR A 91 -3.74 -8.19 -4.81
C TYR A 91 -3.58 -8.85 -6.18
N MET A 92 -4.40 -8.45 -7.15
CA MET A 92 -4.37 -8.98 -8.52
C MET A 92 -4.11 -7.87 -9.52
N TYR A 93 -2.91 -7.82 -10.10
CA TYR A 93 -2.65 -6.94 -11.23
C TYR A 93 -3.12 -7.58 -12.55
N PRO A 94 -3.75 -6.85 -13.49
CA PRO A 94 -4.12 -5.43 -13.42
C PRO A 94 -5.50 -5.15 -12.81
N ALA A 95 -6.24 -6.17 -12.35
CA ALA A 95 -7.61 -6.03 -11.87
C ALA A 95 -7.77 -5.04 -10.70
N ASP A 96 -6.79 -4.99 -9.81
CA ASP A 96 -6.74 -4.14 -8.62
C ASP A 96 -5.86 -2.90 -8.83
N LYS A 97 -5.39 -2.63 -10.07
CA LYS A 97 -4.34 -1.64 -10.32
C LYS A 97 -4.68 -0.28 -9.71
N ASP A 98 -5.90 0.23 -9.88
CA ASP A 98 -6.30 1.58 -9.45
C ASP A 98 -6.70 1.66 -7.96
N ARG A 99 -6.67 0.54 -7.22
CA ARG A 99 -7.01 0.51 -5.79
C ARG A 99 -5.90 1.20 -4.99
N ARG A 100 -6.29 1.95 -3.96
CA ARG A 100 -5.34 2.65 -3.06
C ARG A 100 -5.13 1.96 -1.72
N ALA A 101 -6.10 1.15 -1.29
CA ALA A 101 -6.02 0.43 -0.03
C ALA A 101 -6.74 -0.91 -0.16
N TYR A 102 -6.19 -1.91 0.51
CA TYR A 102 -6.81 -3.19 0.75
C TYR A 102 -7.77 -3.11 1.94
N HIS A 103 -8.76 -3.99 1.94
CA HIS A 103 -9.50 -4.36 3.14
C HIS A 103 -9.85 -5.84 3.01
N HIS A 104 -9.79 -6.59 4.11
CA HIS A 104 -10.24 -7.99 4.12
C HIS A 104 -11.72 -8.10 3.74
N ASP A 105 -12.06 -9.23 3.12
CA ASP A 105 -13.45 -9.59 2.90
C ASP A 105 -14.20 -9.54 4.24
N ARG A 106 -15.31 -8.79 4.25
CA ARG A 106 -16.13 -8.58 5.44
C ARG A 106 -17.19 -9.68 5.59
N GLY A 107 -17.36 -10.53 4.59
CA GLY A 107 -18.42 -11.53 4.51
C GLY A 107 -19.82 -10.89 4.45
N PHE A 108 -20.82 -11.66 4.88
CA PHE A 108 -22.25 -11.25 4.86
C PHE A 108 -22.81 -11.04 3.44
N ASP A 109 -22.24 -11.68 2.42
CA ASP A 109 -22.73 -11.60 1.04
C ASP A 109 -24.19 -12.07 0.90
N ASP A 110 -24.65 -12.92 1.81
CA ASP A 110 -26.00 -13.48 1.91
C ASP A 110 -26.86 -12.80 3.00
N CYS A 111 -26.43 -11.64 3.53
CA CYS A 111 -27.22 -10.97 4.55
C CYS A 111 -28.61 -10.60 4.04
N PHE A 112 -29.62 -10.95 4.82
CA PHE A 112 -31.04 -10.75 4.49
C PHE A 112 -31.56 -11.58 3.30
N ASP A 113 -30.85 -12.62 2.85
CA ASP A 113 -31.41 -13.64 1.95
C ASP A 113 -32.64 -14.34 2.57
N TYR A 114 -32.73 -14.33 3.91
CA TYR A 114 -33.86 -14.82 4.69
C TYR A 114 -34.31 -13.78 5.71
N GLU A 115 -35.60 -13.78 6.06
CA GLU A 115 -36.17 -12.86 7.05
C GLU A 115 -35.45 -13.04 8.41
N PRO A 116 -34.91 -11.96 9.00
CA PRO A 116 -34.27 -12.03 10.30
C PRO A 116 -35.24 -12.49 11.39
N ASN A 117 -34.79 -13.41 12.24
CA ASN A 117 -35.58 -13.89 13.38
C ASN A 117 -35.53 -12.87 14.53
N VAL A 118 -36.28 -11.77 14.39
CA VAL A 118 -36.31 -10.66 15.35
C VAL A 118 -37.75 -10.31 15.78
N PRO A 119 -37.96 -9.82 17.02
CA PRO A 119 -39.30 -9.54 17.55
C PRO A 119 -39.98 -8.34 16.88
N PHE A 120 -39.21 -7.39 16.34
CA PHE A 120 -39.66 -6.27 15.53
C PHE A 120 -38.51 -5.77 14.68
N ARG A 121 -38.83 -5.16 13.52
CA ARG A 121 -37.84 -4.81 12.48
C ARG A 121 -36.78 -3.79 12.90
N SER A 122 -37.04 -2.97 13.91
CA SER A 122 -36.17 -1.87 14.31
C SER A 122 -35.20 -2.21 15.44
N VAL A 123 -34.97 -3.50 15.74
CA VAL A 123 -34.15 -3.87 16.89
C VAL A 123 -32.65 -3.70 16.62
N LEU A 124 -32.21 -3.80 15.36
CA LEU A 124 -30.84 -3.59 14.87
C LEU A 124 -30.84 -3.22 13.38
#